data_AF-A0A0G0C5C6-F1
#
_entry.id   AF-A0A0G0C5C6-F1
#
_cell.length_a   1.000
_cell.length_b   1.000
_cell.length_c   1.000
_cell.angle_alpha   90.00
_cell.angle_beta   90.00
_cell.angle_gamma   90.00
#
_symmetry.space_group_name_H-M   'P 1'
#
loop_
_entity.id
_entity.type
_entity.pdbx_description
1 polymer ?
#
loop_
_entity_poly.entity_id
_entity_poly.type
_entity_poly.pdbx_seq_one_letter_code
_entity_poly.pdbx_strand_id
1 'polypeptide(L)'
;MSFPQMLPVLIGILIIICRLPGLIYPAKFQKIIISYLGNENLMRIVGVWAVLLGSLLVLMWEFYVDGVYIIFPIIGALLFFVGISFTWMPELIVHKKIMKFLNKMQTNEVRFFVLVKILAGVLFIYLGWHY
;
A
#
# COMPACT_ATOMS: atom_id res chain seq x y z
N MET A 1 25.36 1.31 4.97
CA MET A 1 23.97 1.71 4.71
C MET A 1 23.51 2.58 5.86
N SER A 2 23.07 3.80 5.60
CA SER A 2 22.52 4.67 6.65
C SER A 2 21.08 4.23 6.97
N PHE A 3 20.58 4.59 8.17
CA PHE A 3 19.21 4.25 8.58
C PHE A 3 18.12 4.69 7.56
N PRO A 4 18.21 5.88 6.92
CA PRO A 4 17.27 6.30 5.88
C PRO A 4 17.24 5.39 4.65
N GLN A 5 18.37 4.76 4.31
CA GLN A 5 18.51 3.86 3.16
C GLN A 5 17.96 2.46 3.44
N MET A 6 18.04 1.99 4.70
CA MET A 6 17.51 0.69 5.09
C MET A 6 15.97 0.63 5.06
N LEU A 7 15.31 1.76 5.33
CA LEU A 7 13.85 1.89 5.34
C LEU A 7 13.18 1.50 4.01
N PRO A 8 13.54 2.11 2.86
CA PRO A 8 12.98 1.74 1.57
C PRO A 8 13.32 0.29 1.17
N VAL A 9 14.49 -0.25 1.55
CA VAL A 9 14.83 -1.66 1.32
C VAL A 9 13.91 -2.60 2.10
N LEU A 10 13.70 -2.34 3.39
CA LEU A 10 12.79 -3.12 4.23
C LEU A 10 11.35 -3.06 3.70
N ILE A 11 10.88 -1.87 3.33
CA ILE A 11 9.56 -1.69 2.72
C ILE A 11 9.44 -2.49 1.41
N GLY A 12 10.44 -2.42 0.54
CA GLY A 12 10.46 -3.15 -0.71
C GLY A 12 10.42 -4.67 -0.52
N ILE A 13 11.23 -5.21 0.41
CA ILE A 13 11.23 -6.64 0.76
C ILE A 13 9.85 -7.07 1.30
N LEU A 14 9.26 -6.28 2.21
CA LEU A 14 7.93 -6.56 2.75
C LEU A 14 6.86 -6.59 1.65
N ILE A 15 6.88 -5.63 0.72
CA ILE A 15 5.97 -5.60 -0.43
C ILE A 15 6.11 -6.90 -1.23
N ILE A 16 7.33 -7.35 -1.52
CA ILE A 16 7.55 -8.56 -2.31
C ILE A 16 7.01 -9.80 -1.56
N ILE A 17 7.39 -9.99 -0.30
CA ILE A 17 6.98 -11.16 0.49
C ILE A 17 5.45 -11.22 0.63
N CYS A 18 4.80 -10.10 0.95
CA CYS A 18 3.35 -10.06 1.12
C CYS A 18 2.58 -10.29 -0.20
N ARG A 19 3.21 -10.10 -1.35
CA ARG A 19 2.56 -10.20 -2.68
C ARG A 19 2.92 -11.48 -3.42
N LEU A 20 4.03 -12.14 -3.08
CA LEU A 20 4.47 -13.41 -3.67
C LEU A 20 3.39 -14.50 -3.72
N PRO A 21 2.56 -14.71 -2.66
CA PRO A 21 1.48 -15.69 -2.70
C PRO A 21 0.43 -15.42 -3.79
N GLY A 22 0.28 -14.16 -4.21
CA GLY A 22 -0.64 -13.76 -5.28
C GLY A 22 -0.20 -14.16 -6.69
N LEU A 23 1.10 -14.41 -6.92
CA LEU A 23 1.60 -14.97 -8.18
C LEU A 23 1.32 -16.47 -8.27
N ILE A 24 1.63 -17.18 -7.18
CA ILE A 24 1.56 -18.64 -7.11
C ILE A 24 0.10 -19.10 -6.97
N TYR A 25 -0.66 -18.49 -6.06
CA TYR A 25 -2.03 -18.86 -5.72
C TYR A 25 -3.01 -17.66 -5.85
N PRO A 26 -3.19 -17.08 -7.04
CA PRO A 26 -3.99 -15.86 -7.26
C PRO A 26 -5.43 -15.97 -6.74
N ALA A 27 -6.12 -17.08 -6.98
CA ALA A 27 -7.51 -17.25 -6.54
C ALA A 27 -7.65 -17.33 -5.00
N LYS A 28 -6.71 -18.01 -4.31
CA LYS A 28 -6.69 -18.07 -2.84
C LYS A 28 -6.31 -16.72 -2.24
N PHE A 29 -5.32 -16.05 -2.84
CA PHE A 29 -4.88 -14.73 -2.45
C PHE A 29 -5.99 -13.67 -2.58
N GLN A 30 -6.74 -13.71 -3.68
CA GLN A 30 -7.91 -12.85 -3.92
C GLN A 30 -8.99 -13.08 -2.86
N LYS A 31 -9.31 -14.34 -2.51
CA LYS A 31 -10.26 -14.66 -1.42
C LYS A 31 -9.81 -14.10 -0.07
N ILE A 32 -8.51 -14.20 0.26
CA ILE A 32 -7.96 -13.66 1.50
C ILE A 32 -8.10 -12.14 1.51
N ILE A 33 -7.74 -11.46 0.41
CA ILE A 33 -7.87 -10.00 0.28
C ILE A 33 -9.34 -9.58 0.41
N ILE A 34 -10.25 -10.29 -0.24
CA ILE A 34 -11.70 -10.05 -0.18
C ILE A 34 -12.22 -10.20 1.26
N SER A 35 -11.79 -11.25 1.98
CA SER A 35 -12.15 -11.47 3.39
C SER A 35 -11.63 -10.34 4.27
N TYR A 36 -10.39 -9.89 4.04
CA TYR A 36 -9.77 -8.80 4.79
C TYR A 36 -10.46 -7.46 4.56
N LEU A 37 -10.78 -7.15 3.30
CA LEU A 37 -11.49 -5.93 2.90
C LEU A 37 -12.97 -5.95 3.33
N GLY A 38 -13.57 -7.13 3.42
CA GLY A 38 -14.96 -7.30 3.89
C GLY A 38 -15.13 -7.10 5.39
N ASN A 39 -14.05 -7.03 6.16
CA ASN A 39 -14.11 -6.74 7.60
C ASN A 39 -13.93 -5.24 7.85
N GLU A 40 -15.04 -4.57 8.14
CA GLU A 40 -15.06 -3.12 8.36
C GLU A 40 -14.16 -2.65 9.51
N ASN A 41 -14.08 -3.42 10.60
CA ASN A 41 -13.25 -3.05 11.75
C ASN A 41 -11.77 -3.08 11.38
N LEU A 42 -11.32 -4.11 10.64
CA LEU A 42 -9.96 -4.15 10.12
C LEU A 42 -9.71 -3.00 9.15
N MET A 43 -10.67 -2.65 8.30
CA MET A 43 -10.54 -1.52 7.37
C MET A 43 -10.46 -0.17 8.07
N ARG A 44 -11.23 0.05 9.13
CA ARG A 44 -11.14 1.25 9.96
C ARG A 44 -9.77 1.34 10.62
N ILE A 45 -9.25 0.23 11.17
CA ILE A 45 -7.92 0.19 11.77
C ILE A 45 -6.83 0.52 10.74
N VAL A 46 -6.88 -0.10 9.55
CA VAL A 46 -5.94 0.20 8.44
C VAL A 46 -6.06 1.65 7.99
N GLY A 47 -7.29 2.18 7.94
CA GLY A 47 -7.56 3.59 7.66
C GLY A 47 -6.89 4.53 8.66
N VAL A 48 -7.04 4.26 9.96
CA VAL A 48 -6.39 5.03 11.04
C VAL A 48 -4.87 4.99 10.92
N TRP A 49 -4.28 3.82 10.63
CA TRP A 49 -2.84 3.73 10.38
C TRP A 49 -2.39 4.54 9.17
N ALA A 50 -3.17 4.53 8.08
CA ALA A 50 -2.89 5.32 6.89
C ALA A 50 -2.99 6.83 7.16
N VAL A 51 -3.96 7.26 7.98
CA VAL A 51 -4.06 8.66 8.44
C VAL A 51 -2.84 9.05 9.27
N LEU A 52 -2.46 8.24 10.27
CA LEU A 52 -1.33 8.53 11.15
C LEU A 52 -0.01 8.60 10.36
N LEU A 53 0.26 7.61 9.51
CA LEU A 53 1.47 7.58 8.69
C LEU A 53 1.46 8.70 7.63
N GLY A 54 0.30 8.98 7.02
CA GLY A 54 0.15 10.06 6.05
C GLY A 54 0.42 11.43 6.67
N SER A 55 -0.18 11.71 7.84
CA SER A 55 0.07 12.93 8.61
C SER A 55 1.54 13.07 8.99
N LEU A 56 2.17 11.99 9.45
CA LEU A 56 3.57 11.99 9.87
C LEU A 56 4.50 12.29 8.69
N LEU A 57 4.21 11.75 7.50
CA LEU A 57 4.93 12.05 6.27
C LEU A 57 4.76 13.50 5.79
N VAL A 58 3.60 14.11 6.03
CA VAL A 58 3.39 15.53 5.72
C VAL A 58 4.10 16.43 6.73
N LEU A 59 4.06 16.08 8.01
CA LEU A 59 4.64 16.90 9.08
C LEU A 59 6.18 16.84 9.11
N MET A 60 6.78 15.73 8.69
CA MET A 60 8.24 15.59 8.64
C MET A 60 8.88 16.22 7.39
N TRP A 61 8.16 17.09 6.67
CA TRP A 61 8.60 17.66 5.40
C TRP A 61 9.95 18.41 5.48
N GLU A 62 10.23 19.05 6.60
CA GLU A 62 11.46 19.79 6.89
C GLU A 62 12.69 18.88 7.11
N PHE A 63 12.48 17.58 7.36
CA PHE A 63 13.56 16.62 7.63
C PHE A 63 13.95 15.79 6.40
N TYR A 64 13.33 16.04 5.23
CA TYR A 64 13.63 15.30 4.01
C TYR A 64 14.89 15.82 3.32
N VAL A 65 15.71 14.89 2.84
CA VAL A 65 16.92 15.17 2.06
C VAL A 65 16.57 15.92 0.77
N ASP A 66 17.42 16.84 0.37
CA ASP A 66 17.32 17.59 -0.88
C ASP A 66 17.10 16.66 -2.07
N GLY A 67 15.95 16.81 -2.75
CA GLY A 67 15.53 15.99 -3.89
C GLY A 67 14.27 15.15 -3.66
N VAL A 68 13.92 14.80 -2.41
CA VAL A 68 12.71 13.99 -2.11
C VAL A 68 11.67 14.74 -1.28
N TYR A 69 11.97 16.00 -0.90
CA TYR A 69 11.15 16.85 -0.03
C TYR A 69 9.72 17.11 -0.54
N ILE A 70 9.47 17.06 -1.85
CA ILE A 70 8.13 17.26 -2.44
C ILE A 70 7.35 15.95 -2.51
N ILE A 71 8.04 14.84 -2.77
CA ILE A 71 7.39 13.56 -3.08
C ILE A 71 6.76 12.96 -1.81
N PHE A 72 7.47 13.02 -0.68
CA PHE A 72 6.96 12.46 0.57
C PHE A 72 5.72 13.16 1.13
N PRO A 73 5.60 14.51 1.13
CA PRO A 73 4.38 15.20 1.51
C PRO A 73 3.20 14.88 0.58
N ILE A 74 3.43 14.74 -0.74
CA ILE A 74 2.37 14.36 -1.68
C ILE A 74 1.88 12.94 -1.38
N ILE A 75 2.80 11.98 -1.20
CA ILE A 75 2.45 10.61 -0.81
C ILE A 75 1.74 10.60 0.55
N GLY A 76 2.20 11.40 1.50
CA GLY A 76 1.60 11.56 2.82
C GLY A 76 0.18 12.10 2.77
N ALA A 77 -0.06 13.15 1.96
CA ALA A 77 -1.38 13.71 1.75
C ALA A 77 -2.33 12.69 1.09
N LEU A 78 -1.86 11.95 0.07
CA LEU A 78 -2.63 10.88 -0.55
C LEU A 78 -3.00 9.79 0.46
N LEU A 79 -2.04 9.34 1.28
CA LEU A 79 -2.28 8.37 2.35
C LEU A 79 -3.28 8.88 3.38
N PHE A 80 -3.21 10.16 3.74
CA PHE A 80 -4.12 10.80 4.67
C PHE A 80 -5.56 10.81 4.17
N PHE A 81 -5.79 11.27 2.94
CA PHE A 81 -7.13 11.28 2.33
C PHE A 81 -7.70 9.86 2.16
N VAL A 82 -6.86 8.92 1.71
CA VAL A 82 -7.25 7.51 1.59
C VAL A 82 -7.58 6.90 2.96
N GLY A 83 -6.79 7.21 3.99
CA GLY A 83 -7.01 6.74 5.35
C GLY A 83 -8.31 7.27 5.97
N ILE A 84 -8.60 8.57 5.81
CA ILE A 84 -9.87 9.16 6.26
C ILE A 84 -11.04 8.47 5.58
N SER A 85 -10.92 8.25 4.27
CA SER A 85 -11.96 7.61 3.46
C SER A 85 -12.27 6.19 3.96
N PHE A 86 -11.25 5.40 4.30
CA PHE A 86 -11.44 4.07 4.89
C PHE A 86 -11.94 4.10 6.34
N THR A 87 -11.62 5.15 7.11
CA THR A 87 -12.06 5.28 8.51
C THR A 87 -13.52 5.71 8.62
N TRP A 88 -13.94 6.69 7.82
CA TRP A 88 -15.28 7.29 7.89
C TRP A 88 -16.32 6.54 7.06
N MET A 89 -15.97 6.03 5.88
CA MET A 89 -16.92 5.41 4.96
C MET A 89 -16.41 4.09 4.36
N PRO A 90 -16.04 3.09 5.19
CA PRO A 90 -15.54 1.81 4.69
C PRO A 90 -16.57 1.10 3.79
N GLU A 91 -17.85 1.11 4.16
CA GLU A 91 -18.93 0.43 3.43
C GLU A 91 -19.14 0.98 1.99
N LEU A 92 -19.11 2.30 1.80
CA LEU A 92 -19.42 2.91 0.51
C LEU A 92 -18.31 2.67 -0.53
N ILE A 93 -17.07 2.72 -0.10
CA ILE A 93 -15.90 2.62 -0.99
C ILE A 93 -15.56 1.15 -1.23
N VAL A 94 -15.49 0.37 -0.14
CA VAL A 94 -15.04 -1.02 -0.22
C VAL A 94 -16.15 -1.91 -0.76
N HIS A 95 -17.36 -1.83 -0.20
CA HIS A 95 -18.40 -2.81 -0.50
C HIS A 95 -19.03 -2.61 -1.88
N LYS A 96 -19.25 -1.37 -2.33
CA LYS A 96 -19.89 -1.11 -3.64
C LYS A 96 -18.94 -1.10 -4.84
N LYS A 97 -17.71 -0.57 -4.69
CA LYS A 97 -16.79 -0.39 -5.83
C LYS A 97 -15.65 -1.39 -5.83
N ILE A 98 -14.88 -1.45 -4.74
CA ILE A 98 -13.66 -2.28 -4.70
C ILE A 98 -14.00 -3.76 -4.71
N MET A 99 -14.96 -4.21 -3.91
CA MET A 99 -15.38 -5.61 -3.83
C MET A 99 -16.04 -6.08 -5.14
N LYS A 100 -16.85 -5.22 -5.78
CA LYS A 100 -17.45 -5.52 -7.09
C LYS A 100 -16.40 -5.65 -8.18
N PHE A 101 -15.36 -4.82 -8.15
CA PHE A 101 -14.22 -4.90 -9.06
C PHE A 101 -13.38 -6.17 -8.80
N LEU A 102 -13.02 -6.42 -7.54
CA LEU A 102 -12.26 -7.60 -7.12
C LEU A 102 -13.00 -8.89 -7.44
N ASN A 103 -14.32 -8.97 -7.29
CA ASN A 103 -15.08 -10.18 -7.63
C ASN A 103 -15.20 -10.44 -9.14
N LYS A 104 -15.02 -9.41 -9.97
CA LYS A 104 -15.03 -9.54 -11.44
C LYS A 104 -13.65 -9.86 -12.02
N MET A 105 -12.59 -9.72 -11.23
CA MET A 105 -11.24 -9.93 -11.70
C MET A 105 -10.97 -11.39 -12.04
N GLN A 106 -10.40 -11.60 -13.23
CA GLN A 106 -9.91 -12.90 -13.64
C GLN A 106 -8.56 -13.21 -12.98
N THR A 107 -8.23 -14.49 -12.89
CA THR A 107 -7.01 -15.00 -12.26
C THR A 107 -5.73 -14.40 -12.86
N ASN A 108 -5.72 -14.14 -14.16
CA ASN A 108 -4.59 -13.52 -14.86
C ASN A 108 -4.45 -12.03 -14.54
N GLU A 109 -5.55 -11.32 -14.34
CA GLU A 109 -5.55 -9.91 -13.94
C GLU A 109 -5.01 -9.76 -12.51
N VAL A 110 -5.41 -10.65 -11.60
CA VAL A 110 -4.86 -10.68 -10.23
C VAL A 110 -3.34 -10.88 -10.27
N ARG A 111 -2.85 -11.83 -11.07
CA ARG A 111 -1.40 -12.05 -11.25
C ARG A 111 -0.70 -10.81 -11.80
N PHE A 112 -1.27 -10.17 -12.81
CA PHE A 112 -0.72 -8.94 -13.38
C PHE A 112 -0.60 -7.82 -12.34
N PHE A 113 -1.67 -7.55 -11.59
CA PHE A 113 -1.66 -6.54 -10.52
C PHE A 113 -0.68 -6.87 -9.40
N VAL A 114 -0.53 -8.14 -9.06
CA VAL A 114 0.48 -8.59 -8.08
C VAL A 114 1.89 -8.36 -8.62
N LEU A 115 2.13 -8.65 -9.90
CA LEU A 115 3.43 -8.47 -10.54
C LEU A 115 3.82 -6.99 -10.61
N VAL A 116 2.90 -6.09 -10.96
CA VAL A 116 3.11 -4.63 -10.90
C VAL A 116 3.52 -4.17 -9.50
N LYS A 117 2.87 -4.71 -8.45
CA LYS A 117 3.22 -4.37 -7.06
C LYS A 117 4.57 -4.92 -6.63
N ILE A 118 4.96 -6.10 -7.13
CA ILE A 118 6.29 -6.67 -6.89
C ILE A 118 7.35 -5.82 -7.57
N LEU A 119 7.13 -5.38 -8.81
CA LEU A 119 8.03 -4.45 -9.51
C LEU A 119 8.20 -3.14 -8.75
N ALA A 120 7.11 -2.59 -8.18
CA ALA A 120 7.21 -1.43 -7.30
C ALA A 120 8.07 -1.73 -6.06
N GLY A 121 7.92 -2.90 -5.45
CA GLY A 121 8.78 -3.35 -4.33
C GLY A 121 10.26 -3.44 -4.71
N VAL A 122 10.57 -3.97 -5.90
CA VAL A 122 11.94 -4.00 -6.44
C VAL A 122 12.48 -2.58 -6.64
N LEU A 123 11.65 -1.65 -7.11
CA LEU A 123 12.01 -0.25 -7.28
C LEU A 123 12.32 0.42 -5.94
N PHE A 124 11.58 0.11 -4.86
CA PHE A 124 11.92 0.57 -3.50
C PHE A 124 13.25 0.02 -3.00
N ILE A 125 13.56 -1.25 -3.27
CA ILE A 125 14.87 -1.85 -2.92
C ILE A 125 15.99 -1.14 -3.69
N TYR A 126 15.79 -0.91 -4.99
CA TYR A 126 16.75 -0.20 -5.83
C TYR A 126 17.01 1.22 -5.32
N LEU A 127 15.94 1.97 -5.02
CA LEU A 127 16.05 3.31 -4.46
C LEU A 127 16.85 3.30 -3.15
N GLY A 128 16.55 2.40 -2.22
CA GLY A 128 17.29 2.32 -0.96
C GLY A 128 18.75 1.88 -1.05
N TRP A 129 19.13 1.16 -2.11
CA TRP A 129 20.53 0.79 -2.36
C TRP A 129 21.34 1.90 -3.04
N HIS A 130 20.70 2.74 -3.86
CA HIS A 130 21.37 3.74 -4.68
C HIS A 130 21.26 5.18 -4.16
N TYR A 131 20.27 5.48 -3.33
CA TYR A 131 20.01 6.80 -2.74
C TYR A 131 19.84 6.63 -1.23
#